data_AF-A0A3N1QPF3-F1
#
_entry.id   AF-A0A3N1QPF3-F1
#
_cell.length_a   1.000
_cell.length_b   1.000
_cell.length_c   1.000
_cell.angle_alpha   90.00
_cell.angle_beta   90.00
_cell.angle_gamma   90.00
#
_symmetry.space_group_name_H-M   'P 1'
#
loop_
_entity.id
_entity.type
_entity.pdbx_description
1 polymer ?
#
loop_
_entity_poly.entity_id
_entity_poly.type
_entity_poly.pdbx_seq_one_letter_code
_entity_poly.pdbx_strand_id
1 'polypeptide(L)'
;MVRRLSGATRAAVPEGTDGWTWALPLVFQSLASPSTARFPQRPGGGPHEVEPGVLGYWAALQGFLTYVLGWRRHDRGLRWWIDKGRPTEDPHLAFLADVWGADGAVEPYLFWVQSLPQFRNPGALSHDHAWHAEDLDLGWSLWQTEQERARAGAHPRPFGLHLENGDHIADLGPVAVGPRDMPPRMTYNLASHEAVLETQTLAQAFERLSTMGGALPAAAGAAWRIHLYAKTVGFLGTYRQSWRTGLWFSGPHRHHSPGN
;
A
#
# COMPACT_ATOMS: atom_id res chain seq x y z
N MET A 1 14.70 -1.84 12.57
CA MET A 1 14.19 -0.56 13.09
C MET A 1 14.47 0.55 12.07
N VAL A 2 13.41 1.06 11.43
CA VAL A 2 13.48 2.16 10.46
C VAL A 2 13.85 3.47 11.17
N ARG A 3 14.78 4.26 10.61
CA ARG A 3 15.15 5.56 11.20
C ARG A 3 14.05 6.60 10.94
N ARG A 4 13.67 7.35 11.98
CA ARG A 4 12.58 8.34 11.92
C ARG A 4 13.13 9.73 11.62
N LEU A 5 12.47 10.47 10.73
CA LEU A 5 12.76 11.87 10.45
C LEU A 5 11.81 12.76 11.27
N SER A 6 12.36 13.66 12.11
CA SER A 6 11.58 14.60 12.92
C SER A 6 11.07 15.78 12.08
N GLY A 7 9.79 16.13 12.25
CA GLY A 7 9.12 17.18 11.48
C GLY A 7 8.56 16.68 10.16
N ALA A 8 7.48 17.30 9.66
CA ALA A 8 6.95 17.13 8.30
C ALA A 8 7.97 17.68 7.30
N THR A 9 9.15 17.06 7.25
CA THR A 9 10.28 17.63 6.55
C THR A 9 10.08 17.29 5.08
N ARG A 10 9.63 18.30 4.34
CA ARG A 10 9.63 18.36 2.87
C ARG A 10 11.01 18.14 2.23
N ALA A 11 12.06 17.89 3.03
CA ALA A 11 13.46 17.81 2.63
C ALA A 11 13.81 16.67 1.65
N ALA A 12 12.82 15.90 1.19
CA ALA A 12 13.03 14.90 0.14
C ALA A 12 11.80 14.73 -0.77
N VAL A 13 10.99 15.78 -0.98
CA VAL A 13 9.99 15.74 -2.08
C VAL A 13 10.76 16.04 -3.37
N PRO A 14 10.97 15.06 -4.26
CA PRO A 14 11.62 15.34 -5.54
C PRO A 14 10.79 16.37 -6.31
N GLU A 15 11.44 17.31 -6.99
CA GLU A 15 10.73 18.25 -7.87
C GLU A 15 9.88 17.46 -8.88
N GLY A 16 8.57 17.77 -8.94
CA GLY A 16 7.64 17.15 -9.89
C GLY A 16 6.75 16.02 -9.34
N THR A 17 6.79 15.69 -8.05
CA THR A 17 5.74 14.83 -7.45
C THR A 17 4.57 15.68 -6.98
N ASP A 18 3.37 15.39 -7.47
CA ASP A 18 2.14 15.87 -6.84
C ASP A 18 2.18 15.43 -5.39
N GLY A 19 2.05 16.39 -4.47
CA GLY A 19 2.46 16.19 -3.08
C GLY A 19 1.59 15.21 -2.29
N TRP A 20 0.77 14.37 -2.93
CA TRP A 20 -0.16 13.44 -2.31
C TRP A 20 0.42 12.03 -2.17
N THR A 21 1.44 11.68 -2.94
CA THR A 21 2.05 10.33 -2.95
C THR A 21 3.56 10.32 -2.76
N TRP A 22 4.14 11.48 -2.39
CA TRP A 22 5.59 11.66 -2.28
C TRP A 22 6.29 10.62 -1.38
N ALA A 23 5.61 10.10 -0.35
CA ALA A 23 6.18 9.11 0.57
C ALA A 23 6.01 7.66 0.10
N LEU A 24 5.21 7.38 -0.93
CA LEU A 24 4.99 6.01 -1.41
C LEU A 24 6.28 5.36 -1.96
N PRO A 25 7.13 6.03 -2.75
CA PRO A 25 8.46 5.50 -3.11
C PRO A 25 9.32 5.09 -1.90
N LEU A 26 9.19 5.81 -0.79
CA LEU A 26 9.97 5.54 0.44
C LEU A 26 9.61 4.20 1.07
N VAL A 27 8.38 3.70 0.86
CA VAL A 27 7.97 2.36 1.31
C VAL A 27 8.87 1.31 0.68
N PHE A 28 8.97 1.33 -0.65
CA PHE A 28 9.73 0.36 -1.42
C PHE A 28 11.23 0.47 -1.14
N GLN A 29 11.76 1.69 -1.08
CA GLN A 29 13.15 1.93 -0.71
C GLN A 29 13.46 1.42 0.70
N SER A 30 12.54 1.60 1.64
CA SER A 30 12.72 1.14 3.02
C SER A 30 12.70 -0.38 3.13
N LEU A 31 11.84 -1.05 2.37
CA LEU A 31 11.78 -2.52 2.31
C LEU A 31 13.01 -3.12 1.61
N ALA A 32 13.50 -2.47 0.55
CA ALA A 32 14.68 -2.91 -0.19
C ALA A 32 15.99 -2.66 0.60
N SER A 33 16.04 -1.66 1.47
CA SER A 33 17.23 -1.32 2.26
C SER A 33 16.88 -0.85 3.68
N PRO A 34 16.46 -1.77 4.58
CA PRO A 34 15.97 -1.42 5.92
C PRO A 34 17.00 -0.70 6.81
N SER A 35 18.30 -0.96 6.61
CA SER A 35 19.39 -0.38 7.42
C SER A 35 19.63 1.10 7.15
N THR A 36 19.26 1.58 5.96
CA THR A 36 19.39 2.98 5.53
C THR A 36 18.03 3.67 5.42
N ALA A 37 16.94 2.92 5.60
CA ALA A 37 15.57 3.38 5.50
C ALA A 37 15.31 4.59 6.41
N ARG A 38 14.74 5.63 5.80
CA ARG A 38 14.22 6.80 6.50
C ARG A 38 12.78 7.01 6.07
N PHE A 39 11.88 7.11 7.04
CA PHE A 39 10.46 7.35 6.79
C PHE A 39 9.99 8.57 7.60
N PRO A 40 9.09 9.41 7.06
CA PRO A 40 8.52 10.52 7.81
C PRO A 40 7.79 10.06 9.07
N GLN A 41 7.88 10.89 10.12
CA GLN A 41 6.97 10.78 11.24
C GLN A 41 5.55 11.15 10.83
N ARG A 42 4.57 10.55 11.52
CA ARG A 42 3.19 11.01 11.47
C ARG A 42 3.15 12.54 11.67
N PRO A 43 2.55 13.28 10.73
CA PRO A 43 2.36 14.71 10.86
C PRO A 43 1.62 15.06 12.16
N GLY A 44 2.06 16.14 12.84
CA GLY A 44 1.42 16.65 14.05
C GLY A 44 0.08 17.36 13.82
N GLY A 45 -0.30 17.56 12.56
CA GLY A 45 -1.60 18.06 12.14
C GLY A 45 -2.71 17.05 12.39
N GLY A 46 -3.89 17.52 12.79
CA GLY A 46 -5.09 16.69 12.80
C GLY A 46 -5.38 16.16 11.39
N PRO A 47 -6.17 15.08 11.24
CA PRO A 47 -6.49 14.46 9.95
C PRO A 47 -7.28 15.34 8.97
N HIS A 48 -7.46 16.64 9.29
CA HIS A 48 -8.19 17.64 8.51
C HIS A 48 -7.27 18.65 7.82
N GLU A 49 -5.96 18.60 8.07
CA GLU A 49 -4.98 19.43 7.36
C GLU A 49 -4.70 18.81 5.99
N VAL A 50 -5.26 19.42 4.95
CA VAL A 50 -5.06 19.07 3.51
C VAL A 50 -3.67 19.50 3.03
N GLU A 51 -2.71 19.58 3.94
CA GLU A 51 -1.34 19.89 3.55
C GLU A 51 -0.75 18.68 2.81
N PRO A 52 -0.08 18.89 1.66
CA PRO A 52 0.50 17.78 0.90
C PRO A 52 1.42 16.86 1.75
N GLY A 53 2.11 17.43 2.74
CA GLY A 53 2.91 16.64 3.69
C GLY A 53 2.11 15.58 4.45
N VAL A 54 0.86 15.89 4.81
CA VAL A 54 -0.05 14.98 5.52
C VAL A 54 -0.56 13.88 4.61
N LEU A 55 -0.96 14.24 3.40
CA LEU A 55 -1.55 13.32 2.43
C LEU A 55 -0.57 12.24 1.99
N GLY A 56 0.68 12.61 1.71
CA GLY A 56 1.71 11.63 1.33
C GLY A 56 1.95 10.53 2.35
N TYR A 57 1.92 10.86 3.65
CA TYR A 57 2.11 9.87 4.72
C TYR A 57 0.99 8.80 4.72
N TRP A 58 -0.25 9.24 4.57
CA TRP A 58 -1.42 8.35 4.57
C TRP A 58 -1.59 7.61 3.24
N ALA A 59 -1.29 8.25 2.11
CA ALA A 59 -1.25 7.58 0.82
C ALA A 59 -0.18 6.48 0.79
N ALA A 60 0.95 6.67 1.47
CA ALA A 60 1.96 5.64 1.61
C ALA A 60 1.49 4.44 2.45
N LEU A 61 0.70 4.66 3.52
CA LEU A 61 0.05 3.57 4.26
C LEU A 61 -0.90 2.81 3.33
N GLN A 62 -1.82 3.51 2.68
CA GLN A 62 -2.78 2.90 1.77
C GLN A 62 -2.09 2.11 0.65
N GLY A 63 -1.08 2.71 0.02
CA GLY A 63 -0.29 2.07 -1.03
C GLY A 63 0.51 0.88 -0.51
N PHE A 64 1.04 0.92 0.71
CA PHE A 64 1.68 -0.25 1.32
C PHE A 64 0.69 -1.41 1.50
N LEU A 65 -0.50 -1.15 2.04
CA LEU A 65 -1.52 -2.18 2.24
C LEU A 65 -2.02 -2.76 0.89
N THR A 66 -2.26 -1.90 -0.11
CA THR A 66 -2.70 -2.31 -1.45
C THR A 66 -1.59 -3.02 -2.23
N TYR A 67 -0.43 -2.40 -2.36
CA TYR A 67 0.60 -2.79 -3.33
C TYR A 67 1.72 -3.66 -2.77
N VAL A 68 1.87 -3.76 -1.45
CA VAL A 68 2.85 -4.67 -0.84
C VAL A 68 2.12 -5.88 -0.28
N LEU A 69 1.14 -5.67 0.59
CA LEU A 69 0.39 -6.79 1.20
C LEU A 69 -0.68 -7.38 0.27
N GLY A 70 -1.06 -6.65 -0.79
CA GLY A 70 -2.12 -7.09 -1.70
C GLY A 70 -3.49 -7.12 -1.01
N TRP A 71 -3.71 -6.31 0.03
CA TRP A 71 -4.97 -6.29 0.75
C TRP A 71 -6.00 -5.45 0.00
N ARG A 72 -7.13 -6.05 -0.37
CA ARG A 72 -8.26 -5.31 -0.92
C ARG A 72 -9.13 -4.69 0.18
N ARG A 73 -9.24 -5.39 1.31
CA ARG A 73 -9.98 -5.00 2.52
C ARG A 73 -8.97 -4.62 3.60
N HIS A 74 -8.54 -3.37 3.57
CA HIS A 74 -7.58 -2.84 4.54
C HIS A 74 -8.14 -2.92 5.96
N ASP A 75 -9.44 -2.69 6.13
CA ASP A 75 -10.16 -2.87 7.38
C ASP A 75 -9.95 -4.30 7.94
N ARG A 76 -10.17 -5.32 7.11
CA ARG A 76 -10.08 -6.72 7.51
C ARG A 76 -8.64 -7.14 7.80
N GLY A 77 -7.70 -6.74 6.94
CA GLY A 77 -6.28 -7.04 7.13
C GLY A 77 -5.72 -6.42 8.40
N LEU A 78 -6.06 -5.16 8.69
CA LEU A 78 -5.63 -4.46 9.90
C LEU A 78 -6.30 -5.03 11.17
N ARG A 79 -7.61 -5.35 11.14
CA ARG A 79 -8.28 -6.04 12.25
C ARG A 79 -7.59 -7.36 12.56
N TRP A 80 -7.36 -8.21 11.56
CA TRP A 80 -6.61 -9.45 11.73
C TRP A 80 -5.22 -9.23 12.33
N TRP A 81 -4.48 -8.24 11.85
CA TRP A 81 -3.13 -7.96 12.36
C TRP A 81 -3.17 -7.55 13.84
N ILE A 82 -4.15 -6.74 14.23
CA ILE A 82 -4.39 -6.34 15.62
C ILE A 82 -4.81 -7.54 16.47
N ASP A 83 -5.77 -8.34 16.02
CA ASP A 83 -6.29 -9.53 16.72
C ASP A 83 -5.22 -10.60 16.93
N LYS A 84 -4.21 -10.65 16.05
CA LYS A 84 -3.03 -11.53 16.19
C LYS A 84 -1.92 -10.96 17.08
N GLY A 85 -2.15 -9.83 17.74
CA GLY A 85 -1.16 -9.20 18.60
C GLY A 85 -0.04 -8.48 17.84
N ARG A 86 -0.32 -8.04 16.60
CA ARG A 86 0.61 -7.28 15.74
C ARG A 86 1.91 -8.04 15.42
N PRO A 87 1.83 -9.21 14.78
CA PRO A 87 3.02 -10.00 14.43
C PRO A 87 4.03 -9.18 13.61
N THR A 88 5.32 -9.42 13.86
CA THR A 88 6.46 -8.70 13.23
C THR A 88 7.55 -9.65 12.71
N GLU A 89 7.25 -10.95 12.60
CA GLU A 89 8.22 -11.96 12.11
C GLU A 89 8.47 -11.85 10.61
N ASP A 90 7.50 -11.30 9.87
CA ASP A 90 7.64 -10.96 8.46
C ASP A 90 8.16 -9.52 8.29
N PRO A 91 9.13 -9.25 7.40
CA PRO A 91 9.68 -7.91 7.20
C PRO A 91 8.65 -6.84 6.83
N HIS A 92 7.58 -7.20 6.10
CA HIS A 92 6.54 -6.23 5.74
C HIS A 92 5.68 -5.88 6.95
N LEU A 93 5.32 -6.87 7.78
CA LEU A 93 4.55 -6.61 9.01
C LEU A 93 5.39 -5.90 10.08
N ALA A 94 6.69 -6.20 10.16
CA ALA A 94 7.63 -5.42 10.96
C ALA A 94 7.69 -3.96 10.50
N PHE A 95 7.69 -3.71 9.19
CA PHE A 95 7.64 -2.35 8.65
C PHE A 95 6.34 -1.62 9.00
N LEU A 96 5.19 -2.30 8.92
CA LEU A 96 3.90 -1.75 9.36
C LEU A 96 3.94 -1.32 10.83
N ALA A 97 4.51 -2.17 11.70
CA ALA A 97 4.69 -1.88 13.11
C ALA A 97 5.66 -0.70 13.35
N ASP A 98 6.84 -0.72 12.73
CA ASP A 98 7.90 0.27 12.89
C ASP A 98 7.50 1.68 12.40
N VAL A 99 6.66 1.75 11.37
CA VAL A 99 6.24 3.01 10.76
C VAL A 99 4.93 3.50 11.36
N TRP A 100 3.82 2.87 10.99
CA TRP A 100 2.49 3.38 11.33
C TRP A 100 2.00 2.87 12.69
N GLY A 101 2.44 1.70 13.12
CA GLY A 101 2.15 1.17 14.46
C GLY A 101 2.76 2.04 15.56
N ALA A 102 4.06 2.36 15.45
CA ALA A 102 4.79 3.20 16.39
C ALA A 102 4.24 4.64 16.48
N ASP A 103 3.57 5.11 15.42
CA ASP A 103 2.96 6.44 15.35
C ASP A 103 1.50 6.49 15.86
N GLY A 104 0.95 5.35 16.30
CA GLY A 104 -0.48 5.22 16.60
C GLY A 104 -1.37 5.62 15.42
N ALA A 105 -0.88 5.41 14.19
CA ALA A 105 -1.54 5.82 12.95
C ALA A 105 -2.48 4.74 12.42
N VAL A 106 -2.30 3.49 12.84
CA VAL A 106 -3.09 2.35 12.36
C VAL A 106 -4.56 2.46 12.76
N GLU A 107 -4.86 2.76 14.02
CA GLU A 107 -6.23 2.82 14.55
C GLU A 107 -7.05 3.97 13.94
N PRO A 108 -6.50 5.20 13.79
CA PRO A 108 -7.16 6.25 13.04
C PRO A 108 -7.45 5.87 11.59
N TYR A 109 -6.51 5.22 10.89
CA TYR A 109 -6.71 4.77 9.51
C TYR A 109 -7.75 3.66 9.42
N LEU A 110 -7.70 2.68 10.33
CA LEU A 110 -8.67 1.59 10.41
C LEU A 110 -10.08 2.13 10.63
N PHE A 111 -10.24 3.06 11.57
CA PHE A 111 -11.51 3.72 11.82
C PHE A 111 -12.02 4.40 10.54
N TRP A 112 -11.16 5.17 9.87
CA TRP A 112 -11.50 5.84 8.63
C TRP A 112 -11.97 4.86 7.54
N VAL A 113 -11.21 3.82 7.23
CA VAL A 113 -11.57 2.88 6.14
C VAL A 113 -12.81 2.04 6.47
N GLN A 114 -13.05 1.75 7.76
CA GLN A 114 -14.23 1.01 8.20
C GLN A 114 -15.51 1.86 8.19
N SER A 115 -15.39 3.17 8.38
CA SER A 115 -16.51 4.13 8.32
C SER A 115 -16.87 4.56 6.88
N LEU A 116 -16.24 3.96 5.86
CA LEU A 116 -16.41 4.31 4.45
C LEU A 116 -17.12 3.21 3.65
N PRO A 117 -18.47 3.17 3.64
CA PRO A 117 -19.23 2.07 3.06
C PRO A 117 -19.26 2.01 1.52
N GLN A 118 -18.61 2.93 0.80
CA GLN A 118 -18.82 3.11 -0.65
C GLN A 118 -17.55 3.13 -1.49
N PHE A 119 -16.37 3.18 -0.88
CA PHE A 119 -15.14 3.34 -1.65
C PHE A 119 -14.62 1.98 -2.10
N ARG A 120 -14.88 1.67 -3.36
CA ARG A 120 -14.12 0.67 -4.12
C ARG A 120 -12.67 1.11 -4.01
N ASN A 121 -11.77 0.28 -3.46
CA ASN A 121 -10.33 0.50 -3.57
C ASN A 121 -9.98 0.43 -5.07
N PRO A 122 -9.78 1.56 -5.78
CA PRO A 122 -9.45 1.61 -7.18
C PRO A 122 -7.95 1.38 -7.27
N GLY A 123 -7.57 0.19 -7.71
CA GLY A 123 -6.17 -0.23 -7.77
C GLY A 123 -5.92 -1.66 -7.36
N ALA A 124 -6.92 -2.36 -6.80
CA ALA A 124 -6.81 -3.81 -6.64
C ALA A 124 -6.57 -4.42 -8.02
N LEU A 125 -5.38 -5.01 -8.16
CA LEU A 125 -4.76 -5.56 -9.36
C LEU A 125 -5.53 -6.76 -9.97
N SER A 126 -6.85 -6.84 -9.76
CA SER A 126 -7.79 -7.79 -10.34
C SER A 126 -9.16 -7.17 -10.61
N HIS A 127 -9.85 -7.73 -11.61
CA HIS A 127 -11.18 -7.32 -12.07
C HIS A 127 -12.25 -7.42 -10.96
N ASP A 128 -13.24 -6.53 -11.07
CA ASP A 128 -14.58 -6.52 -10.47
C ASP A 128 -14.88 -7.56 -9.37
N HIS A 129 -14.89 -7.11 -8.11
CA HIS A 129 -15.55 -7.83 -7.03
C HIS A 129 -16.47 -6.87 -6.29
N ALA A 130 -17.70 -7.32 -6.03
CA ALA A 130 -18.68 -6.59 -5.25
C ALA A 130 -18.16 -6.39 -3.82
N TRP A 131 -18.12 -5.14 -3.36
CA TRP A 131 -17.85 -4.82 -1.98
C TRP A 131 -19.12 -5.09 -1.17
N HIS A 132 -19.00 -5.89 -0.12
CA HIS A 132 -20.06 -6.10 0.87
C HIS A 132 -19.55 -5.66 2.23
N ALA A 133 -20.30 -4.81 2.91
CA ALA A 133 -20.09 -4.52 4.31
C ALA A 133 -20.13 -5.86 5.06
N GLU A 134 -19.13 -6.08 5.92
CA GLU A 134 -19.06 -7.26 6.78
C GLU A 134 -19.58 -6.87 8.15
N ASP A 135 -20.39 -7.73 8.76
CA ASP A 135 -20.81 -7.54 10.14
C ASP A 135 -19.60 -7.63 11.06
N LEU A 136 -19.42 -6.60 11.88
CA LEU A 136 -18.38 -6.59 12.90
C LEU A 136 -18.81 -7.48 14.06
N ASP A 137 -17.86 -8.18 14.67
CA ASP A 137 -18.12 -8.82 15.95
C ASP A 137 -18.40 -7.77 17.04
N LEU A 138 -18.85 -8.23 18.22
CA LEU A 138 -19.19 -7.35 19.32
C LEU A 138 -18.01 -6.46 19.76
N GLY A 139 -16.78 -6.99 19.75
CA GLY A 139 -15.59 -6.25 20.17
C GLY A 139 -15.28 -5.10 19.22
N TRP A 140 -15.25 -5.37 17.91
CA TRP A 140 -15.02 -4.36 16.88
C TRP A 140 -16.18 -3.36 16.77
N SER A 141 -17.42 -3.79 17.02
CA SER A 141 -18.59 -2.91 17.06
C SER A 141 -18.53 -1.91 18.23
N LEU A 142 -18.15 -2.39 19.42
CA LEU A 142 -17.97 -1.54 20.60
C LEU A 142 -16.81 -0.57 20.40
N TRP A 143 -15.68 -1.06 19.88
CA TRP A 143 -14.54 -0.22 19.53
C TRP A 143 -14.95 0.88 18.54
N GLN A 144 -15.67 0.56 17.46
CA GLN A 144 -16.11 1.56 16.49
C GLN A 144 -17.01 2.62 17.14
N THR A 145 -17.96 2.19 17.99
CA THR A 145 -18.83 3.10 18.74
C THR A 145 -18.03 4.03 19.67
N GLU A 146 -17.01 3.51 20.36
CA GLU A 146 -16.13 4.31 21.21
C GLU A 146 -15.33 5.32 20.38
N GLN A 147 -14.81 4.90 19.22
CA GLN A 147 -14.10 5.75 18.29
C GLN A 147 -14.99 6.88 17.73
N GLU A 148 -16.26 6.59 17.43
CA GLU A 148 -17.26 7.59 17.02
C GLU A 148 -17.54 8.58 18.14
N ARG A 149 -17.76 8.09 19.38
CA ARG A 149 -18.02 8.93 20.55
C ARG A 149 -16.82 9.82 20.90
N ALA A 150 -15.61 9.27 20.89
CA ALA A 150 -14.38 10.03 21.16
C ALA A 150 -14.15 11.14 20.13
N ARG A 151 -14.73 10.99 18.92
CA ARG A 151 -14.67 11.98 17.86
C ARG A 151 -15.96 12.81 17.75
N ALA A 152 -16.98 12.56 18.57
CA ALA A 152 -18.20 13.34 18.59
C ALA A 152 -17.92 14.71 19.22
N GLY A 153 -17.86 15.76 18.39
CA GLY A 153 -17.59 17.14 18.82
C GLY A 153 -16.29 17.72 18.26
N ALA A 154 -15.33 16.87 17.89
CA ALA A 154 -14.44 17.19 16.77
C ALA A 154 -15.32 17.07 15.51
N HIS A 155 -15.23 17.96 14.53
CA HIS A 155 -16.00 17.80 13.30
C HIS A 155 -15.77 16.37 12.74
N PRO A 156 -16.79 15.49 12.75
CA PRO A 156 -16.62 14.12 12.28
C PRO A 156 -16.79 14.19 10.78
N ARG A 157 -15.76 14.68 10.12
CA ARG A 157 -15.63 14.58 8.69
C ARG A 157 -14.45 13.64 8.45
N PRO A 158 -14.67 12.42 7.94
CA PRO A 158 -13.60 11.52 7.51
C PRO A 158 -12.80 12.08 6.32
N PHE A 159 -13.03 13.34 5.97
CA PHE A 159 -12.48 14.07 4.85
C PHE A 159 -11.21 14.78 5.32
N GLY A 160 -10.09 14.37 4.74
CA GLY A 160 -8.79 15.00 4.97
C GLY A 160 -7.61 14.06 4.80
N LEU A 161 -7.85 12.75 4.68
CA LEU A 161 -6.87 11.88 3.99
C LEU A 161 -6.89 12.12 2.48
N HIS A 162 -8.01 12.65 1.94
CA HIS A 162 -8.23 12.81 0.50
C HIS A 162 -7.99 11.53 -0.32
N LEU A 163 -8.06 10.36 0.32
CA LEU A 163 -7.83 9.04 -0.30
C LEU A 163 -9.13 8.40 -0.80
N GLU A 164 -10.24 9.15 -0.79
CA GLU A 164 -11.57 8.64 -1.11
C GLU A 164 -11.66 8.17 -2.57
N ASN A 165 -10.91 8.78 -3.48
CA ASN A 165 -10.87 8.39 -4.89
C ASN A 165 -9.84 7.30 -5.20
N GLY A 166 -9.30 6.63 -4.19
CA GLY A 166 -8.40 5.50 -4.37
C GLY A 166 -6.94 5.76 -4.11
N ASP A 167 -6.09 4.85 -4.59
CA ASP A 167 -4.67 5.12 -4.59
C ASP A 167 -4.32 6.15 -5.66
N HIS A 168 -3.64 7.19 -5.21
CA HIS A 168 -3.16 8.28 -6.05
C HIS A 168 -1.89 7.86 -6.80
N ILE A 169 -1.71 6.56 -7.10
CA ILE A 169 -0.48 6.07 -7.74
C ILE A 169 -0.34 6.64 -9.16
N ALA A 170 -1.48 6.93 -9.81
CA ALA A 170 -1.52 7.61 -11.10
C ALA A 170 -0.96 9.05 -11.01
N ASP A 171 -0.99 9.66 -9.83
CA ASP A 171 -0.48 11.01 -9.55
C ASP A 171 1.04 11.01 -9.31
N LEU A 172 1.70 9.84 -9.26
CA LEU A 172 3.18 9.74 -9.27
C LEU A 172 3.81 10.02 -10.64
N GLY A 173 3.09 10.79 -11.45
CA GLY A 173 3.49 11.26 -12.75
C GLY A 173 2.79 10.50 -13.88
N PRO A 174 2.53 11.18 -15.00
CA PRO A 174 1.97 10.55 -16.18
C PRO A 174 2.85 9.38 -16.60
N VAL A 175 2.24 8.41 -17.28
CA VAL A 175 2.93 7.65 -18.33
C VAL A 175 3.63 8.71 -19.17
N ALA A 176 4.94 8.93 -18.95
CA ALA A 176 5.67 9.81 -19.84
C ALA A 176 5.37 9.30 -21.25
N VAL A 177 4.87 10.19 -22.08
CA VAL A 177 4.72 10.00 -23.54
C VAL A 177 5.81 10.90 -24.11
N GLY A 178 7.05 10.52 -23.84
CA GLY A 178 8.23 11.23 -24.29
C GLY A 178 9.00 10.37 -25.29
N PRO A 179 9.75 10.95 -26.24
CA PRO A 179 10.54 10.20 -27.23
C PRO A 179 11.69 9.35 -26.63
N ARG A 180 11.76 9.20 -25.30
CA ARG A 180 12.70 8.37 -24.53
C ARG A 180 11.99 7.36 -23.61
N ASP A 181 10.71 7.05 -23.86
CA ASP A 181 10.03 5.99 -23.12
C ASP A 181 10.65 4.65 -23.48
N MET A 182 11.26 4.01 -22.48
CA MET A 182 11.56 2.60 -22.62
C MET A 182 10.27 1.82 -22.36
N PRO A 183 9.84 0.97 -23.30
CA PRO A 183 8.71 0.10 -23.05
C PRO A 183 9.03 -0.80 -21.83
N PRO A 184 8.02 -1.18 -21.05
CA PRO A 184 8.24 -2.12 -19.96
C PRO A 184 8.85 -3.41 -20.51
N ARG A 185 9.85 -3.94 -19.81
CA ARG A 185 10.58 -5.13 -20.23
C ARG A 185 10.32 -6.27 -19.27
N MET A 186 9.87 -7.41 -19.79
CA MET A 186 9.74 -8.65 -19.05
C MET A 186 10.76 -9.65 -19.57
N THR A 187 11.57 -10.21 -18.68
CA THR A 187 12.40 -11.38 -18.95
C THR A 187 12.02 -12.48 -17.97
N TYR A 188 12.00 -13.74 -18.39
CA TYR A 188 11.55 -14.83 -17.54
C TYR A 188 12.30 -16.13 -17.81
N ASN A 189 12.33 -17.00 -16.80
CA ASN A 189 12.89 -18.33 -16.85
C ASN A 189 11.80 -19.35 -16.52
N LEU A 190 11.44 -20.18 -17.50
CA LEU A 190 10.42 -21.22 -17.35
C LEU A 190 10.80 -22.30 -16.35
N ALA A 191 12.09 -22.64 -16.22
CA ALA A 191 12.52 -23.70 -15.32
C ALA A 191 12.42 -23.31 -13.84
N SER A 192 12.70 -22.04 -13.50
CA SER A 192 12.58 -21.54 -12.12
C SER A 192 11.24 -20.87 -11.81
N HIS A 193 10.40 -20.61 -12.83
CA HIS A 193 9.21 -19.76 -12.73
C HIS A 193 9.52 -18.39 -12.11
N GLU A 194 10.64 -17.80 -12.54
CA GLU A 194 11.09 -16.47 -12.12
C GLU A 194 11.07 -15.51 -13.29
N ALA A 195 10.64 -14.27 -13.03
CA ALA A 195 10.63 -13.21 -14.01
C ALA A 195 11.17 -11.91 -13.42
N VAL A 196 11.70 -11.05 -14.28
CA VAL A 196 12.10 -9.68 -13.97
C VAL A 196 11.26 -8.75 -14.84
N LEU A 197 10.52 -7.86 -14.19
CA LEU A 197 9.73 -6.82 -14.82
C LEU A 197 10.36 -5.46 -14.51
N GLU A 198 10.82 -4.77 -15.56
CA GLU A 198 11.38 -3.43 -15.49
C GLU A 198 10.40 -2.42 -16.10
N THR A 199 10.04 -1.39 -15.35
CA THR A 199 9.19 -0.27 -15.81
C THR A 199 9.89 1.07 -15.63
N GLN A 200 9.37 2.11 -16.29
CA GLN A 200 9.93 3.45 -16.19
C GLN A 200 9.51 4.11 -14.86
N THR A 201 8.22 4.04 -14.50
CA THR A 201 7.68 4.72 -13.31
C THR A 201 6.99 3.75 -12.35
N LEU A 202 6.80 4.21 -11.10
CA LEU A 202 6.06 3.46 -10.08
C LEU A 202 4.58 3.26 -10.47
N ALA A 203 3.96 4.28 -11.05
CA ALA A 203 2.58 4.23 -11.56
C ALA A 203 2.39 3.09 -12.57
N GLN A 204 3.33 2.94 -13.50
CA GLN A 204 3.29 1.86 -14.50
C GLN A 204 3.56 0.48 -13.89
N ALA A 205 4.36 0.40 -12.82
CA ALA A 205 4.89 -0.86 -12.33
C ALA A 205 3.80 -1.88 -12.01
N PHE A 206 2.73 -1.45 -11.33
CA PHE A 206 1.66 -2.34 -10.89
C PHE A 206 0.65 -2.66 -12.00
N GLU A 207 0.30 -1.69 -12.86
CA GLU A 207 -0.50 -1.96 -14.07
C GLU A 207 0.19 -3.00 -14.97
N ARG A 208 1.51 -2.86 -15.16
CA ARG A 208 2.32 -3.80 -15.95
C ARG A 208 2.50 -5.13 -15.26
N LEU A 209 2.60 -5.16 -13.93
CA LEU A 209 2.61 -6.40 -13.16
C LEU A 209 1.32 -7.19 -13.41
N SER A 210 0.15 -6.55 -13.32
CA SER A 210 -1.13 -7.21 -13.62
C SER A 210 -1.22 -7.73 -15.05
N THR A 211 -0.89 -6.89 -16.03
CA THR A 211 -1.08 -7.23 -17.44
C THR A 211 -0.02 -8.21 -17.95
N MET A 212 1.27 -7.89 -17.79
CA MET A 212 2.37 -8.72 -18.29
C MET A 212 2.61 -9.94 -17.41
N GLY A 213 2.47 -9.81 -16.09
CA GLY A 213 2.58 -10.94 -15.16
C GLY A 213 1.45 -11.95 -15.36
N GLY A 214 0.22 -11.47 -15.61
CA GLY A 214 -0.93 -12.32 -15.93
C GLY A 214 -0.84 -13.01 -17.30
N ALA A 215 0.00 -12.50 -18.20
CA ALA A 215 0.25 -13.09 -19.52
C ALA A 215 1.40 -14.12 -19.53
N LEU A 216 2.05 -14.37 -18.39
CA LEU A 216 3.10 -15.39 -18.32
C LEU A 216 2.54 -16.80 -18.56
N PRO A 217 3.32 -17.70 -19.19
CA PRO A 217 2.87 -19.06 -19.44
C PRO A 217 2.42 -19.77 -18.16
N ALA A 218 1.40 -20.63 -18.28
CA ALA A 218 0.92 -21.42 -17.15
C ALA A 218 2.06 -22.25 -16.56
N ALA A 219 2.33 -22.05 -15.28
CA ALA A 219 3.33 -22.79 -14.52
C ALA A 219 2.65 -23.99 -13.86
N ALA A 220 3.16 -25.21 -14.11
CA ALA A 220 2.60 -26.43 -13.55
C ALA A 220 2.81 -26.47 -12.03
N GLY A 221 1.82 -26.00 -11.26
CA GLY A 221 1.77 -26.10 -9.80
C GLY A 221 2.59 -25.08 -9.00
N ALA A 222 3.27 -24.13 -9.65
CA ALA A 222 4.03 -23.08 -8.97
C ALA A 222 3.60 -21.69 -9.46
N ALA A 223 3.42 -20.75 -8.54
CA ALA A 223 3.18 -19.35 -8.92
C ALA A 223 4.49 -18.69 -9.37
N TRP A 224 4.41 -17.86 -10.41
CA TRP A 224 5.52 -17.02 -10.85
C TRP A 224 6.02 -16.11 -9.71
N ARG A 225 7.35 -16.01 -9.56
CA ARG A 225 8.00 -14.98 -8.76
C ARG A 225 8.50 -13.88 -9.68
N ILE A 226 7.96 -12.68 -9.54
CA ILE A 226 8.30 -11.54 -10.40
C ILE A 226 9.08 -10.52 -9.58
N HIS A 227 10.36 -10.33 -9.91
CA HIS A 227 11.17 -9.23 -9.40
C HIS A 227 10.78 -7.95 -10.14
N LEU A 228 10.15 -7.02 -9.41
CA LEU A 228 9.61 -5.80 -9.99
C LEU A 228 10.57 -4.63 -9.75
N TYR A 229 10.89 -3.89 -10.80
CA TYR A 229 11.74 -2.71 -10.75
C TYR A 229 11.05 -1.54 -11.46
N ALA A 230 11.11 -0.36 -10.85
CA ALA A 230 10.75 0.91 -11.49
C ALA A 230 11.96 1.82 -11.51
N LYS A 231 12.32 2.40 -12.67
CA LYS A 231 13.52 3.24 -12.79
C LYS A 231 13.55 4.43 -11.83
N THR A 232 12.38 4.99 -11.49
CA THR A 232 12.26 6.11 -10.55
C THR A 232 12.46 5.74 -9.08
N VAL A 233 12.44 4.46 -8.72
CA VAL A 233 12.47 4.00 -7.31
C VAL A 233 13.57 2.96 -7.06
N GLY A 234 13.81 2.07 -8.02
CA GLY A 234 14.66 0.90 -7.88
C GLY A 234 13.82 -0.38 -7.76
N PHE A 235 14.31 -1.31 -6.93
CA PHE A 235 13.62 -2.58 -6.66
C PHE A 235 12.37 -2.33 -5.80
N LEU A 236 11.21 -2.82 -6.27
CA LEU A 236 9.93 -2.70 -5.59
C LEU A 236 9.58 -3.94 -4.76
N GLY A 237 10.17 -5.09 -5.08
CA GLY A 237 9.93 -6.33 -4.36
C GLY A 237 9.81 -7.54 -5.27
N THR A 238 9.61 -8.69 -4.65
CA THR A 238 9.32 -9.95 -5.33
C THR A 238 7.85 -10.29 -5.16
N TYR A 239 7.13 -10.24 -6.27
CA TYR A 239 5.69 -10.40 -6.34
C TYR A 239 5.30 -11.79 -6.80
N ARG A 240 4.13 -12.24 -6.35
CA ARG A 240 3.47 -13.42 -6.86
C ARG A 240 1.97 -13.21 -6.90
N GLN A 241 1.30 -13.91 -7.80
CA GLN A 241 -0.14 -13.91 -7.87
C GLN A 241 -0.72 -14.96 -6.92
N SER A 242 -1.69 -14.56 -6.12
CA SER A 242 -2.46 -15.47 -5.27
C SER A 242 -3.39 -16.31 -6.13
N TRP A 243 -3.27 -17.64 -6.05
CA TRP A 243 -4.18 -18.55 -6.74
C TRP A 243 -5.62 -18.47 -6.23
N ARG A 244 -5.82 -17.97 -4.99
CA ARG A 244 -7.13 -17.85 -4.35
C ARG A 244 -7.85 -16.56 -4.71
N THR A 245 -7.11 -15.45 -4.78
CA THR A 245 -7.69 -14.10 -4.91
C THR A 245 -7.38 -13.45 -6.27
N GLY A 246 -6.46 -14.01 -7.05
CA GLY A 246 -5.97 -13.42 -8.30
C GLY A 246 -5.14 -12.14 -8.11
N LEU A 247 -4.93 -11.70 -6.86
CA LEU A 247 -4.21 -10.48 -6.54
C LEU A 247 -2.70 -10.71 -6.44
N TRP A 248 -1.95 -9.67 -6.76
CA TRP A 248 -0.50 -9.65 -6.61
C TRP A 248 -0.10 -9.15 -5.22
N PHE A 249 0.89 -9.79 -4.62
CA PHE A 249 1.40 -9.42 -3.31
C PHE A 249 2.88 -9.78 -3.16
N SER A 250 3.56 -9.11 -2.23
CA SER A 250 4.91 -9.42 -1.77
C SER A 250 4.85 -10.17 -0.43
N GLY A 251 5.78 -11.10 -0.23
CA GLY A 251 5.90 -11.86 1.02
C GLY A 251 4.97 -13.08 1.13
N PRO A 252 4.74 -13.62 2.35
CA PRO A 252 3.96 -14.85 2.62
C PRO A 252 2.46 -14.75 2.29
N HIS A 253 1.89 -15.77 1.64
CA HIS A 253 0.45 -15.81 1.31
C HIS A 253 -0.46 -15.77 2.55
N ARG A 254 0.02 -16.33 3.67
CA ARG A 254 -0.64 -16.25 4.99
C ARG A 254 -0.80 -14.82 5.54
N HIS A 255 -0.03 -13.86 5.04
CA HIS A 255 -0.11 -12.45 5.43
C HIS A 255 -0.92 -11.63 4.42
N HIS A 256 -0.99 -12.07 3.16
CA HIS A 256 -1.89 -11.54 2.14
C HIS A 256 -3.36 -11.92 2.37
N SER A 257 -3.61 -13.19 2.70
CA SER A 257 -4.97 -13.75 2.80
C SER A 257 -5.93 -13.01 3.74
N PRO A 258 -5.50 -12.51 4.92
CA PRO A 258 -6.43 -11.89 5.86
C PRO A 258 -7.12 -10.62 5.36
N GLY A 259 -6.47 -9.86 4.46
CA GLY A 259 -7.05 -8.65 3.88
C GLY A 259 -7.91 -8.89 2.63
N ASN A 260 -8.31 -10.15 2.35
CA ASN A 260 -9.05 -10.55 1.15
C ASN A 260 -10.11 -11.60 1.47
#